data_AF-A0A7V9KWF8-F1
#
_entry.id   AF-A0A7V9KWF8-F1
#
_cell.length_a   1.000
_cell.length_b   1.000
_cell.length_c   1.000
_cell.angle_alpha   90.00
_cell.angle_beta   90.00
_cell.angle_gamma   90.00
#
_symmetry.space_group_name_H-M   'P 1'
#
loop_
_entity.id
_entity.type
_entity.pdbx_description
1 polymer ?
#
loop_
_entity_poly.entity_id
_entity_poly.type
_entity_poly.pdbx_seq_one_letter_code
_entity_poly.pdbx_strand_id
1 'polypeptide(L)'
;MTGDAAASRSRAPALSWPQRRFFFVLALPAFGISLAYTIVTAYVPVLLDELSGPTATGALIGCEGLVALIVPALIGGWSDRSSSRIGSRLPFILVGAALTALSLILMPIGGGSLTWIAMCLVAFFIA
;
A
#
# COMPACT_ATOMS: atom_id res chain seq x y z
N MET A 1 21.95 41.56 -30.11
CA MET A 1 20.95 40.49 -30.35
C MET A 1 21.59 39.16 -29.95
N THR A 2 21.55 38.86 -28.64
CA THR A 2 20.81 37.72 -28.07
C THR A 2 21.43 36.35 -28.39
N GLY A 3 22.65 36.09 -27.90
CA GLY A 3 23.37 34.83 -28.15
C GLY A 3 23.61 33.92 -26.93
N ASP A 4 23.53 34.42 -25.69
CA ASP A 4 24.05 33.67 -24.52
C ASP A 4 23.00 33.28 -23.47
N ALA A 5 21.71 33.28 -23.82
CA ALA A 5 20.64 32.86 -22.91
C ALA A 5 20.39 31.33 -22.91
N ALA A 6 21.18 30.54 -23.67
CA ALA A 6 20.87 29.12 -23.92
C ALA A 6 21.63 28.10 -23.05
N ALA A 7 22.55 28.54 -22.18
CA ALA A 7 23.54 27.62 -21.59
C ALA A 7 23.47 27.39 -20.07
N SER A 8 22.47 27.92 -19.36
CA SER A 8 22.25 27.59 -17.94
C SER A 8 21.15 26.54 -17.76
N ARG A 9 21.18 25.47 -18.56
CA ARG A 9 20.47 24.23 -18.19
C ARG A 9 21.20 23.64 -16.99
N SER A 10 20.78 24.04 -15.80
CA SER A 10 21.11 23.42 -14.53
C SER A 10 20.95 21.91 -14.67
N ARG A 11 22.06 21.19 -14.89
CA ARG A 11 22.08 19.74 -14.84
C ARG A 11 21.59 19.37 -13.46
N ALA A 12 20.37 18.85 -13.37
CA ALA A 12 19.88 18.28 -12.13
C ALA A 12 20.95 17.29 -11.62
N PRO A 13 21.39 17.41 -10.35
CA PRO A 13 22.45 16.56 -9.84
C PRO A 13 22.05 15.10 -10.04
N ALA A 14 22.90 14.34 -10.73
CA ALA A 14 22.67 12.92 -10.92
C ALA A 14 22.64 12.23 -9.55
N LEU A 15 21.59 11.46 -9.28
CA LEU A 15 21.39 10.77 -8.00
C LEU A 15 22.60 9.87 -7.69
N SER A 16 23.14 10.00 -6.47
CA SER A 16 24.27 9.18 -6.02
C SER A 16 23.87 7.70 -5.89
N TRP A 17 24.83 6.79 -6.06
CA TRP A 17 24.62 5.33 -5.93
C TRP A 17 23.91 4.90 -4.63
N PRO A 18 24.25 5.46 -3.45
CA PRO A 18 23.53 5.19 -2.20
C PRO A 18 22.06 5.63 -2.25
N GLN A 19 21.76 6.78 -2.86
CA GLN A 19 20.38 7.27 -3.02
C GLN A 19 19.57 6.38 -3.97
N ARG A 20 20.18 5.88 -5.05
CA ARG A 20 19.51 4.94 -5.96
C ARG A 20 19.18 3.62 -5.27
N ARG A 21 20.10 3.09 -4.44
CA ARG A 21 19.84 1.91 -3.60
C ARG A 21 18.72 2.16 -2.60
N PHE A 22 18.71 3.32 -1.94
CA PHE A 22 17.66 3.70 -1.00
C PHE A 22 16.28 3.73 -1.68
N PHE A 23 16.15 4.38 -2.84
CA PHE A 23 14.91 4.36 -3.61
C PHE A 23 14.49 2.96 -4.02
N PHE A 24 15.44 2.10 -4.41
CA PHE A 24 15.13 0.73 -4.80
C PHE A 24 14.57 -0.09 -3.64
N VAL A 25 15.15 0.05 -2.44
CA VAL A 25 14.68 -0.63 -1.22
C VAL A 25 13.30 -0.14 -0.79
N LEU A 26 12.96 1.13 -1.04
CA LEU A 26 11.63 1.68 -0.74
C LEU A 26 10.60 1.34 -1.82
N ALA A 27 11.00 1.36 -3.09
CA ALA A 27 10.13 1.15 -4.24
C ALA A 27 9.75 -0.33 -4.41
N LEU A 28 10.62 -1.28 -4.07
CA LEU A 28 10.35 -2.70 -4.28
C LEU A 28 9.17 -3.22 -3.43
N PRO A 29 9.07 -2.93 -2.12
CA PRO A 29 7.89 -3.28 -1.32
C PRO A 29 6.64 -2.52 -1.77
N ALA A 30 6.77 -1.22 -2.07
CA ALA A 30 5.66 -0.39 -2.53
C ALA A 30 5.07 -0.91 -3.85
N PHE A 31 5.93 -1.41 -4.75
CA PHE A 31 5.51 -2.06 -5.99
C PHE A 31 4.73 -3.35 -5.72
N GLY A 32 5.23 -4.21 -4.82
CA GLY A 32 4.53 -5.44 -4.43
C GLY A 32 3.15 -5.18 -3.83
N ILE A 33 3.05 -4.21 -2.91
CA ILE A 33 1.78 -3.81 -2.30
C ILE A 33 0.84 -3.24 -3.35
N SER A 34 1.32 -2.38 -4.25
CA SER A 34 0.51 -1.79 -5.33
C SER A 34 -0.04 -2.86 -6.27
N LEU A 35 0.79 -3.86 -6.63
CA LEU A 35 0.38 -4.95 -7.48
C LEU A 35 -0.70 -5.82 -6.80
N ALA A 36 -0.47 -6.19 -5.54
CA ALA A 36 -1.44 -6.96 -4.75
C ALA A 36 -2.77 -6.20 -4.61
N TYR A 37 -2.71 -4.91 -4.25
CA TYR A 37 -3.89 -4.05 -4.14
C TYR A 37 -4.66 -3.98 -5.46
N THR A 38 -3.95 -3.85 -6.58
CA THR A 38 -4.57 -3.83 -7.92
C THR A 38 -5.29 -5.15 -8.22
N ILE A 39 -4.68 -6.29 -7.91
CA ILE A 39 -5.30 -7.60 -8.11
C ILE A 39 -6.54 -7.76 -7.22
N VAL A 40 -6.42 -7.46 -5.92
CA VAL A 40 -7.53 -7.56 -4.96
C VAL A 40 -8.70 -6.69 -5.40
N THR A 41 -8.47 -5.41 -5.69
CA THR A 41 -9.55 -4.48 -6.09
C THR A 41 -10.16 -4.80 -7.46
N ALA A 42 -9.42 -5.46 -8.36
CA ALA A 42 -9.95 -5.90 -9.64
C ALA A 42 -10.84 -7.15 -9.53
N TYR A 43 -10.48 -8.13 -8.70
CA TYR A 43 -11.15 -9.43 -8.66
C TYR A 43 -12.14 -9.61 -7.50
N VAL A 44 -11.91 -8.98 -6.34
CA VAL A 44 -12.79 -9.13 -5.17
C VAL A 44 -14.22 -8.67 -5.45
N PRO A 45 -14.47 -7.50 -6.09
CA PRO A 45 -15.84 -7.07 -6.37
C PRO A 45 -16.61 -8.06 -7.26
N VAL A 46 -15.92 -8.65 -8.24
CA VAL A 46 -16.50 -9.61 -9.18
C VAL A 46 -16.88 -10.90 -8.45
N LEU A 47 -15.96 -11.46 -7.66
CA LEU A 47 -16.23 -12.67 -6.85
C LEU A 47 -17.35 -12.44 -5.83
N LEU A 48 -17.38 -11.24 -5.23
CA LEU A 48 -18.34 -10.94 -4.18
C LEU A 48 -19.74 -10.69 -4.74
N ASP A 49 -19.85 -10.10 -5.93
CA ASP A 49 -21.13 -9.92 -6.64
C ASP A 49 -21.75 -11.28 -7.00
N GLU A 50 -20.94 -12.23 -7.46
CA GLU A 50 -21.40 -13.59 -7.77
C GLU A 50 -21.92 -14.36 -6.54
N LEU A 51 -21.34 -14.12 -5.35
CA LEU A 51 -21.66 -14.86 -4.12
C LEU A 51 -22.73 -14.19 -3.24
N SER A 52 -22.75 -12.85 -3.21
CA SER A 52 -23.46 -12.06 -2.19
C SER A 52 -24.39 -10.99 -2.77
N GLY A 53 -24.32 -10.75 -4.08
CA GLY A 53 -25.11 -9.77 -4.80
C GLY A 53 -24.65 -8.31 -4.65
N PRO A 54 -25.21 -7.41 -5.49
CA PRO A 54 -24.65 -6.07 -5.71
C PRO A 54 -24.72 -5.14 -4.49
N THR A 55 -25.67 -5.35 -3.57
CA THR A 55 -25.77 -4.54 -2.35
C THR A 55 -24.61 -4.80 -1.39
N ALA A 56 -24.21 -6.07 -1.21
CA ALA A 56 -23.09 -6.44 -0.35
C ALA A 56 -21.76 -5.95 -0.94
N THR A 57 -21.59 -6.06 -2.27
CA THR A 57 -20.41 -5.54 -2.98
C THR A 57 -20.29 -4.03 -2.85
N GLY A 58 -21.39 -3.29 -3.07
CA GLY A 58 -21.41 -1.83 -2.91
C GLY A 58 -21.11 -1.38 -1.47
N ALA A 59 -21.64 -2.09 -0.47
CA ALA A 59 -21.34 -1.81 0.93
C ALA A 59 -19.87 -2.05 1.27
N LEU A 60 -19.26 -3.14 0.77
CA LEU A 60 -17.86 -3.46 1.02
C LEU A 60 -16.91 -2.41 0.42
N ILE A 61 -17.13 -2.04 -0.85
CA ILE A 61 -16.35 -0.98 -1.52
C ILE A 61 -16.54 0.37 -0.83
N GLY A 62 -17.76 0.69 -0.40
CA GLY A 62 -18.05 1.91 0.35
C GLY A 62 -17.31 1.96 1.69
N CYS A 63 -17.32 0.85 2.44
CA CYS A 63 -16.57 0.72 3.68
C CYS A 63 -15.07 0.82 3.46
N GLU A 64 -14.52 0.19 2.41
CA GLU A 64 -13.10 0.32 2.03
C GLU A 64 -12.72 1.80 1.84
N GLY A 65 -13.51 2.55 1.08
CA GLY A 65 -13.25 3.98 0.85
C GLY A 65 -13.23 4.81 2.14
N LEU A 66 -14.11 4.51 3.10
CA LEU A 66 -14.12 5.16 4.41
C LEU A 66 -12.85 4.82 5.22
N VAL A 67 -12.43 3.56 5.21
CA VAL A 67 -11.19 3.11 5.87
C VAL A 67 -9.99 3.81 5.24
N ALA A 68 -9.92 3.89 3.91
CA ALA A 68 -8.85 4.56 3.16
C ALA A 68 -8.75 6.06 3.49
N LEU A 69 -9.84 6.71 3.91
CA LEU A 69 -9.82 8.11 4.37
C LEU A 69 -9.40 8.25 5.84
N ILE A 70 -9.92 7.40 6.72
CA ILE A 70 -9.76 7.53 8.17
C ILE A 70 -8.38 7.04 8.63
N VAL A 71 -7.89 5.92 8.07
CA VAL A 71 -6.66 5.26 8.51
C VAL A 71 -5.43 6.16 8.33
N PRO A 72 -5.19 6.80 7.17
CA PRO A 72 -4.04 7.69 7.00
C PRO A 72 -4.09 8.91 7.91
N ALA A 73 -5.27 9.44 8.20
CA ALA A 73 -5.44 10.60 9.10
C ALA A 73 -5.08 10.25 10.56
N LEU A 74 -5.53 9.08 11.04
CA LEU A 74 -5.23 8.62 12.40
C LEU A 74 -3.77 8.17 12.54
N ILE A 75 -3.30 7.30 11.63
CA ILE A 75 -1.96 6.73 11.69
C ILE A 75 -0.90 7.77 11.34
N GLY A 76 -1.16 8.70 10.41
CA GLY A 76 -0.23 9.75 10.04
C GLY A 76 0.13 10.66 11.22
N GLY A 77 -0.89 11.10 11.98
CA GLY A 77 -0.67 11.92 13.18
C GLY A 77 0.03 11.17 14.33
N TRP A 78 -0.16 9.85 14.42
CA TRP A 78 0.50 9.00 15.43
C TRP A 78 1.94 8.63 15.04
N SER A 79 2.18 8.37 13.75
CA SER A 79 3.49 8.06 13.17
C SER A 79 4.47 9.23 13.30
N ASP A 80 3.98 10.47 13.13
CA ASP A 80 4.81 11.67 13.29
C ASP A 80 5.21 11.94 14.75
N ARG A 81 4.50 11.40 15.74
CA ARG A 81 4.81 11.57 17.18
C ARG A 81 5.63 10.43 17.78
N SER A 82 5.81 9.31 17.08
CA SER A 82 6.48 8.13 17.62
C SER A 82 8.01 8.22 17.49
N SER A 83 8.70 8.68 18.54
CA SER A 83 10.17 8.69 18.60
C SER A 83 10.72 7.27 18.80
N SER A 84 10.97 6.53 17.72
CA SER A 84 11.63 5.21 17.77
C SER A 84 13.08 5.28 17.28
N ARG A 85 13.96 4.47 17.90
CA ARG A 85 15.43 4.46 17.70
C ARG A 85 15.89 4.11 16.28
N ILE A 86 15.02 3.53 15.46
CA ILE A 86 15.26 3.12 14.06
C ILE A 86 14.76 4.18 13.05
N GLY A 87 14.05 5.23 13.51
CA GLY A 87 13.38 6.27 12.71
C GLY A 87 11.86 6.23 12.93
N SER A 88 11.19 7.38 13.08
CA SER A 88 9.78 7.42 13.55
C SER A 88 8.77 6.71 12.65
N ARG A 89 9.07 6.66 11.34
CA ARG A 89 8.13 6.23 10.28
C ARG A 89 8.38 4.79 9.79
N LEU A 90 9.62 4.32 9.94
CA LEU A 90 10.10 3.04 9.45
C LEU A 90 9.48 1.80 10.14
N PRO A 91 9.22 1.78 11.47
CA PRO A 91 8.62 0.60 12.09
C PRO A 91 7.17 0.39 11.64
N PHE A 92 6.39 1.45 11.40
CA PHE A 92 5.03 1.33 10.89
C PHE A 92 4.99 0.75 9.48
N ILE A 93 5.89 1.21 8.59
CA ILE A 93 5.99 0.68 7.23
C ILE A 93 6.37 -0.80 7.24
N LEU A 94 7.31 -1.22 8.09
CA LEU A 94 7.73 -2.61 8.19
C LEU A 94 6.62 -3.51 8.75
N VAL A 95 5.87 -3.04 9.75
CA VAL A 95 4.74 -3.80 10.33
C VAL A 95 3.62 -3.93 9.31
N GLY A 96 3.23 -2.84 8.63
CA GLY A 96 2.21 -2.89 7.58
C GLY A 96 2.61 -3.80 6.41
N ALA A 97 3.86 -3.68 5.94
CA ALA A 97 4.39 -4.54 4.88
C ALA A 97 4.46 -6.03 5.29
N ALA A 98 4.85 -6.33 6.53
CA ALA A 98 4.86 -7.69 7.04
C ALA A 98 3.43 -8.26 7.15
N LEU A 99 2.48 -7.45 7.62
CA LEU A 99 1.09 -7.86 7.81
C LEU A 99 0.37 -8.08 6.46
N THR A 100 0.61 -7.23 5.46
CA THR A 100 0.11 -7.44 4.09
C THR A 100 0.72 -8.69 3.46
N ALA A 101 2.04 -8.87 3.55
CA ALA A 101 2.70 -10.06 3.03
C ALA A 101 2.20 -11.35 3.69
N LEU A 102 2.03 -11.32 5.01
CA LEU A 102 1.52 -12.46 5.78
C LEU A 102 0.07 -12.79 5.38
N SER A 103 -0.78 -11.77 5.23
CA SER A 103 -2.18 -11.95 4.81
C SER A 103 -2.29 -12.58 3.41
N LEU A 104 -1.44 -12.15 2.46
CA LEU A 104 -1.39 -12.75 1.13
C LEU A 104 -0.90 -14.20 1.14
N ILE A 105 0.09 -14.53 1.98
CA ILE A 105 0.61 -15.90 2.09
C ILE A 105 -0.44 -16.83 2.72
N LEU A 106 -1.21 -16.35 3.71
CA LEU A 106 -2.23 -17.14 4.41
C LEU A 106 -3.54 -17.31 3.63
N MET A 107 -3.84 -16.40 2.69
CA MET A 107 -5.05 -16.43 1.89
C MET A 107 -5.25 -17.76 1.10
N PRO A 108 -4.27 -18.29 0.35
CA PRO A 108 -4.43 -19.55 -0.38
C PRO A 108 -4.40 -20.81 0.52
N ILE A 109 -3.98 -20.70 1.79
CA ILE A 109 -3.85 -21.84 2.71
C ILE A 109 -5.22 -22.23 3.30
N GLY A 110 -6.21 -21.33 3.26
CA GLY A 110 -7.53 -21.49 3.88
C GLY A 110 -8.48 -22.53 3.25
N GLY A 111 -8.03 -23.29 2.24
CA GLY A 111 -8.78 -24.42 1.69
C GLY A 111 -10.17 -24.08 1.13
N GLY A 112 -10.39 -22.84 0.68
CA GLY A 112 -11.67 -22.37 0.14
C GLY A 112 -12.71 -21.95 1.18
N SER A 113 -12.35 -21.86 2.46
CA SER A 113 -13.25 -21.34 3.51
C SER A 113 -13.49 -19.84 3.34
N LEU A 114 -14.74 -19.44 3.12
CA LEU A 114 -15.15 -18.05 2.93
C LEU A 114 -14.78 -17.15 4.13
N THR A 115 -14.93 -17.66 5.36
CA THR A 115 -14.63 -16.89 6.57
C THR A 115 -13.13 -16.66 6.74
N TRP A 116 -12.29 -17.62 6.34
CA TRP A 116 -10.84 -17.47 6.36
C TRP A 116 -10.37 -16.41 5.35
N ILE A 117 -10.88 -16.51 4.12
CA ILE A 117 -10.57 -15.56 3.06
C ILE A 117 -11.00 -14.15 3.49
N ALA A 118 -12.21 -13.98 4.04
CA ALA A 118 -12.70 -12.71 4.55
C ALA A 118 -11.80 -12.11 5.65
N MET A 119 -11.33 -12.92 6.61
CA MET A 119 -10.43 -12.46 7.67
C MET A 119 -9.07 -11.99 7.12
N CYS A 120 -8.48 -12.74 6.18
CA CYS A 120 -7.24 -12.34 5.52
C CYS A 120 -7.41 -11.06 4.70
N LEU A 121 -8.58 -10.88 4.07
CA LEU A 121 -8.91 -9.69 3.29
C LEU A 121 -9.00 -8.46 4.19
N VAL A 122 -9.72 -8.57 5.30
CA VAL A 122 -9.84 -7.49 6.28
C VAL A 122 -8.48 -7.13 6.88
N ALA A 123 -7.65 -8.14 7.22
CA ALA A 123 -6.30 -7.92 7.71
C ALA A 123 -5.40 -7.23 6.66
N PHE A 124 -5.55 -7.58 5.38
CA PHE A 124 -4.83 -6.93 4.28
C PHE A 124 -5.22 -5.46 4.09
N PHE A 125 -6.52 -5.13 4.21
CA PHE A 125 -6.99 -3.75 4.03
C PHE A 125 -6.71 -2.82 5.22
N ILE A 126 -6.49 -3.38 6.41
CA ILE A 126 -6.15 -2.61 7.61
C ILE A 126 -4.65 -2.34 7.72
N ALA A 127 -3.83 -3.17 7.07
CA ALA A 127 -2.37 -3.11 7.07
C ALA A 127 -1.80 -2.01 6.16
#